data_AF-A0A2G1MI65-F1
#
_entry.id   AF-A0A2G1MI65-F1
#
_cell.length_a   1.000
_cell.length_b   1.000
_cell.length_c   1.000
_cell.angle_alpha   90.00
_cell.angle_beta   90.00
_cell.angle_gamma   90.00
#
_symmetry.space_group_name_H-M   'P 1'
#
loop_
_entity.id
_entity.type
_entity.pdbx_description
1 polymer ?
#
loop_
_entity_poly.entity_id
_entity_poly.type
_entity_poly.pdbx_seq_one_letter_code
_entity_poly.pdbx_strand_id
1 'polypeptide(L)'
;MKSLSLASGVFCAALALPSFVTAQETPGYFDGVISTLTQNGYREARLVDAGTRRIVAFDAYGSEVSLTIHPRNGSIESWDYVNLRDR
;
A
#
# COMPACT_ATOMS: atom_id res chain seq x y z
N MET A 1 -55.58 4.46 -39.88
CA MET A 1 -55.56 4.09 -38.44
C MET A 1 -54.18 3.54 -38.13
N LYS A 2 -53.33 4.29 -37.38
CA LYS A 2 -52.66 3.87 -36.13
C LYS A 2 -52.11 2.42 -36.19
N SER A 3 -50.80 2.17 -36.09
CA SER A 3 -49.99 2.44 -34.89
C SER A 3 -48.48 2.44 -35.14
N LEU A 4 -47.81 3.40 -34.50
CA LEU A 4 -46.37 3.55 -34.29
C LEU A 4 -45.78 2.41 -33.44
N SER A 5 -44.49 2.14 -33.61
CA SER A 5 -43.58 2.03 -32.45
C SER A 5 -42.17 2.48 -32.83
N LEU A 6 -41.78 3.66 -32.33
CA LEU A 6 -40.43 4.19 -32.40
C LEU A 6 -39.55 3.41 -31.40
N ALA A 7 -38.53 2.71 -31.89
CA ALA A 7 -37.45 2.21 -31.04
C ALA A 7 -36.47 3.37 -30.77
N SER A 8 -36.64 4.04 -29.63
CA SER A 8 -35.67 4.98 -29.08
C SER A 8 -34.38 4.25 -28.70
N GLY A 9 -33.38 4.27 -29.58
CA GLY A 9 -32.00 3.91 -29.25
C GLY A 9 -31.33 5.07 -28.50
N VAL A 10 -31.46 5.10 -27.18
CA VAL A 10 -30.61 5.94 -26.32
C VAL A 10 -29.23 5.29 -26.28
N PHE A 11 -28.33 5.75 -27.15
CA PHE A 11 -26.92 5.38 -27.09
C PHE A 11 -26.28 6.25 -26.00
N CYS A 12 -26.17 5.69 -24.79
CA CYS A 12 -25.47 6.33 -23.67
C CYS A 12 -24.02 6.63 -24.08
N ALA A 13 -23.69 7.91 -24.23
CA ALA A 13 -22.31 8.37 -24.31
C ALA A 13 -21.66 8.15 -22.93
N ALA A 14 -20.99 7.01 -22.76
CA ALA A 14 -20.16 6.76 -21.59
C ALA A 14 -18.94 7.71 -21.67
N LEU A 15 -18.99 8.79 -20.89
CA LEU A 15 -17.84 9.64 -20.63
C LEU A 15 -16.77 8.79 -19.93
N ALA A 16 -15.77 8.35 -20.68
CA ALA A 16 -14.57 7.75 -20.13
C ALA A 16 -13.82 8.83 -19.34
N LEU A 17 -14.03 8.88 -18.03
CA LEU A 17 -13.22 9.71 -17.14
C LEU A 17 -11.79 9.15 -17.16
N PRO A 18 -10.75 9.98 -17.39
CA PRO A 18 -9.38 9.54 -17.18
C PRO A 18 -9.22 9.26 -15.68
N SER A 19 -9.04 7.99 -15.34
CA SER A 19 -8.60 7.58 -14.01
C SER A 19 -7.22 8.18 -13.79
N PHE A 20 -7.15 9.34 -13.12
CA PHE A 20 -5.92 9.87 -12.60
C PHE A 20 -5.41 8.88 -11.56
N VAL A 21 -4.61 7.91 -12.00
CA VAL A 21 -3.71 7.17 -11.12
C VAL A 21 -2.71 8.21 -10.66
N THR A 22 -2.98 8.84 -9.52
CA THR A 22 -1.97 9.60 -8.80
C THR A 22 -0.88 8.59 -8.48
N ALA A 23 0.23 8.65 -9.22
CA ALA A 23 1.47 8.03 -8.80
C ALA A 23 1.83 8.69 -7.46
N GLN A 24 1.37 8.09 -6.37
CA GLN A 24 1.65 8.57 -5.04
C GLN A 24 3.15 8.34 -4.86
N GLU A 25 3.93 9.42 -4.98
CA GLU A 25 5.36 9.39 -4.80
C GLU A 25 5.64 8.78 -3.43
N THR A 26 6.12 7.54 -3.42
CA THR A 26 6.46 6.82 -2.19
C THR A 26 7.63 7.58 -1.56
N PRO A 27 7.46 8.20 -0.39
CA PRO A 27 8.52 8.98 0.21
C PRO A 27 9.80 8.16 0.43
N GLY A 28 10.95 8.72 0.06
CA GLY A 28 12.24 8.03 0.10
C GLY A 28 12.72 7.59 1.49
N TYR A 29 12.06 8.02 2.58
CA TYR A 29 12.37 7.52 3.91
C TYR A 29 12.07 6.02 4.08
N PHE A 30 11.13 5.46 3.30
CA PHE A 30 10.81 4.05 3.35
C PHE A 30 12.00 3.17 2.93
N ASP A 31 12.71 3.57 1.87
CA ASP A 31 13.91 2.86 1.41
C ASP A 31 15.03 2.89 2.44
N GLY A 32 15.18 4.02 3.15
CA GLY A 32 16.12 4.16 4.26
C GLY A 32 15.83 3.16 5.38
N VAL A 33 14.57 3.07 5.83
CA VAL A 33 14.17 2.13 6.89
C VAL A 33 14.34 0.68 6.44
N ILE A 34 13.93 0.34 5.21
CA ILE A 34 14.10 -1.02 4.66
C ILE A 34 15.58 -1.40 4.58
N SER A 35 16.43 -0.47 4.15
CA SER A 35 17.89 -0.66 4.11
C SER A 35 18.45 -0.89 5.51
N THR A 36 18.05 -0.08 6.50
CA THR A 36 18.46 -0.25 7.90
C THR A 36 18.02 -1.61 8.46
N LEU A 37 16.77 -2.04 8.22
CA LEU A 37 16.29 -3.35 8.66
C LEU A 37 17.12 -4.48 8.07
N THR A 38 17.40 -4.42 6.76
CA THR A 38 18.21 -5.41 6.05
C THR A 38 19.63 -5.46 6.61
N GLN A 39 20.26 -4.32 6.87
CA GLN A 39 21.59 -4.24 7.49
C GLN A 39 21.63 -4.83 8.90
N ASN A 40 20.52 -4.80 9.63
CA ASN A 40 20.39 -5.37 10.98
C ASN A 40 19.93 -6.83 10.97
N GLY A 41 19.92 -7.51 9.81
CA GLY A 41 19.63 -8.94 9.71
C GLY A 41 18.15 -9.28 9.64
N TYR A 42 17.27 -8.29 9.52
CA TYR A 42 15.87 -8.54 9.18
C TYR A 42 15.76 -8.92 7.71
N ARG A 43 14.85 -9.85 7.41
CA ARG A 43 14.63 -10.40 6.07
C ARG A 43 13.29 -9.93 5.52
N GLU A 44 13.19 -9.88 4.19
CA GLU A 44 11.97 -9.56 3.44
C GLU A 44 11.30 -8.24 3.86
N ALA A 45 12.11 -7.27 4.31
CA ALA A 45 11.65 -5.94 4.69
C ALA A 45 10.99 -5.25 3.49
N ARG A 46 9.73 -4.85 3.63
CA ARG A 46 8.95 -4.22 2.56
C ARG A 46 7.84 -3.33 3.09
N LEU A 47 7.51 -2.30 2.32
CA LEU A 47 6.29 -1.50 2.53
C LEU A 47 5.07 -2.34 2.16
N VAL A 48 4.15 -2.54 3.09
CA VAL A 48 2.91 -3.30 2.85
C VAL A 48 1.68 -2.40 2.71
N ASP A 49 1.75 -1.19 3.25
CA ASP A 49 0.70 -0.17 3.11
C ASP A 49 1.32 1.23 3.18
N ALA A 50 1.25 1.95 2.06
CA ALA A 50 1.77 3.31 1.97
C ALA A 50 0.88 4.36 2.67
N GLY A 51 -0.42 4.10 2.79
CA GLY A 51 -1.39 5.00 3.44
C GLY A 51 -1.23 5.01 4.96
N THR A 52 -1.07 3.83 5.55
CA THR A 52 -0.76 3.67 6.98
C THR A 52 0.74 3.69 7.28
N ARG A 53 1.60 3.75 6.25
CA ARG A 53 3.07 3.80 6.37
C ARG A 53 3.64 2.59 7.10
N ARG A 54 3.04 1.44 6.81
CA ARG A 54 3.34 0.17 7.47
C ARG A 54 4.40 -0.61 6.69
N ILE A 55 5.50 -0.92 7.36
CA ILE A 55 6.54 -1.83 6.88
C ILE A 55 6.41 -3.15 7.64
N VAL A 56 6.64 -4.27 6.96
CA VAL A 56 6.79 -5.58 7.57
C VAL A 56 8.16 -6.14 7.27
N ALA A 57 8.77 -6.82 8.23
CA ALA A 57 10.01 -7.57 8.08
C ALA A 57 10.02 -8.79 9.00
N PHE A 58 10.93 -9.73 8.77
CA PHE A 58 11.11 -10.91 9.63
C PHE A 58 12.45 -10.86 10.35
N ASP A 59 12.46 -11.14 11.64
CA ASP A 59 13.70 -11.24 12.42
C ASP A 59 14.52 -12.50 12.05
N ALA A 60 15.67 -12.67 12.72
CA ALA A 60 16.54 -13.82 12.50
C ALA A 60 15.82 -15.17 12.69
N TYR A 61 14.86 -15.25 13.61
CA TYR A 61 14.07 -16.45 13.96
C TYR A 61 12.86 -16.65 13.04
N GLY A 62 12.53 -15.65 12.23
CA GLY A 62 11.34 -15.64 11.37
C GLY A 62 10.08 -15.14 12.07
N SER A 63 10.20 -14.44 13.19
CA SER A 63 9.08 -13.68 13.77
C SER A 63 8.79 -12.47 12.89
N GLU A 64 7.52 -12.21 12.62
CA GLU A 64 7.08 -11.05 11.87
C GLU A 64 7.04 -9.82 12.77
N VAL A 65 7.69 -8.76 12.30
CA VAL A 65 7.66 -7.44 12.88
C VAL A 65 6.91 -6.50 11.96
N SER A 66 6.01 -5.73 12.54
CA SER A 66 5.29 -4.64 11.88
C SER A 66 5.78 -3.31 12.45
N LEU A 67 6.13 -2.38 11.57
CA LEU A 67 6.56 -1.03 11.91
C LEU A 67 5.65 0.00 11.26
N THR A 68 5.34 1.06 11.99
CA THR A 68 4.66 2.24 11.44
C THR A 68 5.63 3.41 11.42
N ILE A 69 5.70 4.11 10.29
CA ILE A 69 6.64 5.24 10.12
C ILE A 69 5.92 6.57 10.27
N HIS A 70 6.50 7.45 11.09
CA HIS A 70 5.94 8.76 11.37
C HIS A 70 5.92 9.66 10.12
N PRO A 71 4.80 10.36 9.83
CA PRO A 71 4.57 11.05 8.57
C PRO A 71 5.58 12.12 8.17
N ARG A 72 6.13 12.82 9.16
CA ARG A 72 6.82 14.09 8.94
C ARG A 72 8.34 13.97 8.85
N ASN A 73 8.91 12.99 9.54
CA ASN A 73 10.35 12.89 9.77
C ASN A 73 10.88 11.48 9.47
N GLY A 74 10.03 10.52 9.09
CA GLY A 74 10.45 9.16 8.78
C GLY A 74 10.93 8.34 9.97
N SER A 75 10.72 8.82 11.21
CA SER A 75 11.08 8.05 12.40
C SER A 75 10.11 6.90 12.63
N ILE A 76 10.54 5.83 13.28
CA ILE A 76 9.65 4.73 13.67
C ILE A 76 8.69 5.24 14.74
N GLU A 77 7.39 5.17 14.46
CA GLU A 77 6.30 5.53 15.38
C GLU A 77 5.89 4.33 16.23
N SER A 78 5.78 3.15 15.61
CA SER A 78 5.48 1.89 16.31
C SER A 78 6.36 0.75 15.83
N TRP A 79 6.60 -0.20 16.73
CA TRP A 79 7.34 -1.43 16.47
C TRP A 79 6.69 -2.57 17.24
N ASP A 80 6.08 -3.50 16.53
CA ASP A 80 5.28 -4.56 17.14
C ASP A 80 5.63 -5.92 16.54
N TYR A 81 5.77 -6.93 17.39
CA TYR A 81 5.83 -8.33 16.94
C TYR A 81 4.40 -8.81 16.72
N VAL A 82 4.03 -9.02 15.46
CA VAL A 82 2.67 -9.42 15.04
C VAL A 82 2.52 -10.92 14.90
N ASN A 83 3.62 -11.65 14.67
CA ASN A 83 3.62 -13.10 14.68
C ASN A 83 4.95 -13.60 15.27
N LEU A 84 4.90 -14.21 16.44
CA LEU A 84 6.06 -14.77 17.10
C LEU A 84 6.25 -16.20 16.60
N ARG A 85 7.46 -16.51 16.11
CA ARG A 85 7.84 -17.89 15.94
C ARG A 85 8.33 -18.42 17.28
N ASP A 86 7.53 -19.28 17.89
CA ASP A 86 7.97 -20.08 19.03
C ASP A 86 9.17 -20.94 18.60
N ARG A 87 10.22 -20.92 19.43
CA ARG A 87 11.42 -21.74 19.25
C ARG A 87 11.16 -23.21 19.50
#